data_AF-A0A1Q8ATN8-F1
#
_entry.id   AF-A0A1Q8ATN8-F1
#
_cell.length_a   1.000
_cell.length_b   1.000
_cell.length_c   1.000
_cell.angle_alpha   90.00
_cell.angle_beta   90.00
_cell.angle_gamma   90.00
#
_symmetry.space_group_name_H-M   'P 1'
#
loop_
_entity.id
_entity.type
_entity.pdbx_description
1 polymer ?
#
loop_
_entity_poly.entity_id
_entity_poly.type
_entity_poly.pdbx_seq_one_letter_code
_entity_poly.pdbx_strand_id
1 'polypeptide(L)'
;MIVSVPSQQPITWWEERVLIPAVFVLLGAGVGFTSTQVNSWLERRRTKLIFLRAVRLELLGLEQQLQASLDEVERSKERLQKGVAAPPHLVGTLRNTVFTSQLGKVSDLADERIVEIVKLYSDLPVLLQIIEGLNRKSSELDKDDGSAQQAQRVRIVLSVVIALSAQLTVFITRIGELVAKLPE
;
A
#
# COMPACT_ATOMS: atom_id res chain seq x y z
N MET A 1 21.17 10.15 80.35
CA MET A 1 20.75 9.81 78.97
C MET A 1 21.94 10.03 78.06
N ILE A 2 22.54 8.95 77.53
CA ILE A 2 23.61 9.07 76.53
C ILE A 2 22.91 9.05 75.18
N VAL A 3 22.95 10.17 74.46
CA VAL A 3 22.49 10.27 73.08
C VAL A 3 23.59 9.69 72.20
N SER A 4 23.37 8.51 71.64
CA SER A 4 24.24 7.94 70.62
C SER A 4 24.14 8.78 69.35
N VAL A 5 25.18 9.56 69.06
CA VAL A 5 25.36 10.23 67.78
C VAL A 5 25.64 9.16 66.73
N PRO A 6 24.86 9.05 65.64
CA PRO A 6 25.14 8.08 64.60
C PRO A 6 26.49 8.42 63.95
N SER A 7 27.40 7.45 63.95
CA SER A 7 28.68 7.53 63.25
C SER A 7 28.42 7.61 61.75
N GLN A 8 28.51 8.82 61.18
CA GLN A 8 28.65 8.96 59.73
C GLN A 8 30.03 8.42 59.35
N GLN A 9 30.07 7.25 58.71
CA GLN A 9 31.30 6.73 58.15
C GLN A 9 31.77 7.69 57.04
N PRO A 10 33.05 8.15 57.07
CA PRO A 10 33.57 9.03 56.04
C PRO A 10 33.63 8.25 54.72
N ILE A 11 32.96 8.77 53.70
CA ILE A 11 33.03 8.24 52.33
C ILE A 11 34.50 8.28 51.91
N THR A 12 35.00 7.15 51.42
CA THR A 12 36.43 7.00 51.11
C THR A 12 36.76 7.62 49.75
N TRP A 13 37.95 8.19 49.58
CA TRP A 13 38.33 9.01 48.41
C TRP A 13 38.15 8.35 47.03
N TRP A 14 38.22 7.01 46.97
CA TRP A 14 37.98 6.21 45.76
C TRP A 14 36.48 6.05 45.40
N GLU A 15 35.58 6.10 46.38
CA GLU A 15 34.12 6.02 46.19
C GLU A 15 33.63 7.30 45.54
N GLU A 16 34.11 8.46 46.02
CA GLU A 16 33.77 9.76 45.44
C GLU A 16 34.33 9.95 44.03
N ARG A 17 35.54 9.45 43.73
CA ARG A 17 36.21 9.70 42.44
C ARG A 17 35.89 8.69 41.34
N VAL A 18 35.49 7.47 41.68
CA VAL A 18 35.33 6.39 40.70
C VAL A 18 33.93 5.80 40.72
N LEU A 19 33.43 5.46 41.90
CA LEU A 19 32.15 4.76 42.03
C LEU A 19 30.97 5.68 41.69
N ILE A 20 30.95 6.88 42.26
CA ILE A 20 29.88 7.86 42.01
C ILE A 20 29.80 8.23 40.51
N PRO A 21 30.90 8.64 39.83
CA PRO A 21 30.85 8.93 38.39
C PRO A 21 30.46 7.73 37.54
N ALA A 22 30.95 6.52 37.85
CA ALA A 22 30.61 5.31 37.10
C ALA A 22 29.11 4.98 37.19
N VAL A 23 28.51 5.13 38.37
CA VAL A 23 27.06 4.94 38.57
C VAL A 23 26.27 5.98 37.77
N PHE A 24 26.68 7.25 37.77
CA PHE A 24 26.02 8.28 36.96
C PHE A 24 26.18 8.05 35.46
N VAL A 25 27.32 7.55 34.99
CA VAL A 25 27.52 7.18 33.58
C VAL A 25 26.65 5.98 33.19
N LEU A 26 26.59 4.94 34.03
CA LEU A 26 25.73 3.77 33.79
C LEU A 26 24.25 4.12 33.83
N LEU A 27 23.82 4.96 34.77
CA LEU A 27 22.45 5.48 34.82
C LEU A 27 22.15 6.36 33.61
N GLY A 28 23.04 7.28 33.26
CA GLY A 28 22.90 8.13 32.08
C GLY A 28 22.84 7.33 30.78
N ALA A 29 23.67 6.30 30.64
CA ALA A 29 23.67 5.38 29.50
C ALA A 29 22.38 4.54 29.47
N GLY A 30 21.92 4.03 30.61
CA GLY A 30 20.68 3.26 30.73
C GLY A 30 19.43 4.09 30.39
N VAL A 31 19.35 5.32 30.91
CA VAL A 31 18.26 6.26 30.60
C VAL A 31 18.32 6.72 29.15
N GLY A 32 19.51 7.01 28.61
CA GLY A 32 19.70 7.37 27.21
C GLY A 32 19.32 6.24 26.26
N PHE A 33 19.71 5.00 26.57
CA PHE A 33 19.35 3.81 25.81
C PHE A 33 17.84 3.52 25.84
N THR A 34 17.21 3.59 27.01
CA THR A 34 15.76 3.36 27.10
C THR A 34 14.97 4.48 26.43
N SER A 35 15.38 5.74 26.59
CA SER A 35 14.76 6.90 25.92
C SER A 35 14.84 6.80 24.39
N THR A 36 16.00 6.43 23.85
CA THR A 36 16.17 6.22 22.40
C THR A 36 15.35 5.05 21.88
N GLN A 37 15.28 3.93 22.62
CA GLN A 37 14.43 2.80 22.26
C GLN A 37 12.95 3.19 22.23
N VAL A 38 12.47 3.90 23.25
CA VAL A 38 11.07 4.37 23.35
C VAL A 38 10.75 5.36 22.22
N ASN A 39 11.61 6.34 21.96
CA ASN A 39 11.42 7.27 20.85
C ASN A 39 11.38 6.55 19.50
N SER A 40 12.31 5.62 19.25
CA SER A 40 12.33 4.84 18.00
C SER A 40 11.07 3.98 17.83
N TRP A 41 10.50 3.49 18.92
CA TRP A 41 9.28 2.70 18.90
C TRP A 41 8.05 3.57 18.62
N LEU A 42 7.97 4.76 19.23
CA LEU A 42 6.92 5.75 18.97
C LEU A 42 6.98 6.23 17.51
N GLU A 43 8.16 6.53 16.99
CA GLU A 43 8.37 6.91 15.59
C GLU A 43 7.94 5.80 14.63
N ARG A 44 8.30 4.54 14.90
CA ARG A 44 7.86 3.39 14.09
C ARG A 44 6.34 3.27 14.06
N ARG A 45 5.68 3.42 15.21
CA ARG A 45 4.20 3.40 15.30
C ARG A 45 3.57 4.55 14.52
N ARG A 46 4.10 5.77 14.66
CA ARG A 46 3.60 6.96 13.96
C ARG A 46 3.77 6.84 12.45
N THR A 47 4.94 6.40 11.99
CA THR A 47 5.24 6.20 10.56
C THR A 47 4.32 5.16 9.95
N LYS A 48 4.08 4.04 10.64
CA LYS A 48 3.12 3.01 10.22
C LYS A 48 1.71 3.57 10.07
N LEU A 49 1.23 4.33 11.05
CA LEU A 49 -0.11 4.91 11.00
C LEU A 49 -0.26 5.93 9.85
N ILE A 50 0.73 6.79 9.65
CA ILE A 50 0.77 7.74 8.53
C ILE A 50 0.79 6.99 7.20
N PHE A 51 1.59 5.95 7.08
CA PHE A 51 1.63 5.09 5.90
C PHE A 51 0.27 4.49 5.59
N LEU A 52 -0.38 3.85 6.58
CA LEU A 52 -1.68 3.21 6.37
C LEU A 52 -2.76 4.22 5.96
N ARG A 53 -2.76 5.43 6.53
CA ARG A 53 -3.67 6.52 6.11
C ARG A 53 -3.40 6.99 4.68
N ALA A 54 -2.13 7.18 4.34
CA ALA A 54 -1.75 7.62 3.01
C ALA A 54 -2.10 6.55 1.95
N VAL A 55 -1.87 5.27 2.26
CA VAL A 55 -2.29 4.15 1.42
C VAL A 55 -3.80 4.09 1.29
N ARG A 56 -4.56 4.31 2.36
CA ARG A 56 -6.03 4.38 2.30
C ARG A 56 -6.51 5.42 1.29
N LEU A 57 -5.94 6.63 1.30
CA LEU A 57 -6.28 7.67 0.32
C LEU A 57 -5.88 7.28 -1.11
N GLU A 58 -4.72 6.64 -1.28
CA GLU A 58 -4.29 6.13 -2.59
C GLU A 58 -5.25 5.05 -3.11
N LEU A 59 -5.66 4.13 -2.24
CA LEU A 59 -6.60 3.05 -2.56
C LEU A 59 -7.98 3.57 -2.92
N LEU A 60 -8.50 4.59 -2.23
CA LEU A 60 -9.76 5.25 -2.62
C LEU A 60 -9.68 5.87 -4.02
N GLY A 61 -8.55 6.52 -4.34
CA GLY A 61 -8.32 7.05 -5.68
C GLY A 61 -8.22 5.96 -6.75
N LEU A 62 -7.56 4.84 -6.41
CA LEU A 62 -7.46 3.67 -7.27
C LEU A 62 -8.83 3.04 -7.51
N GLU A 63 -9.64 2.87 -6.47
CA GLU A 63 -11.01 2.35 -6.56
C GLU A 63 -11.85 3.17 -7.54
N GLN A 64 -11.83 4.50 -7.42
CA GLN A 64 -12.54 5.41 -8.33
C GLN A 64 -12.07 5.26 -9.77
N GLN A 65 -10.75 5.12 -9.99
CA GLN A 65 -10.19 4.92 -11.32
C GLN A 65 -10.62 3.57 -11.92
N LEU A 66 -10.61 2.51 -11.12
CA LEU A 66 -11.05 1.18 -11.55
C LEU A 66 -12.55 1.15 -11.83
N GLN A 67 -13.36 1.83 -11.02
CA GLN A 67 -14.80 1.96 -11.25
C GLN A 67 -15.09 2.68 -12.56
N ALA A 68 -14.40 3.80 -12.84
CA ALA A 68 -14.53 4.51 -14.12
C ALA A 68 -14.12 3.62 -15.31
N SER A 69 -13.09 2.79 -15.13
CA SER A 69 -12.66 1.82 -16.15
C SER A 69 -13.71 0.72 -16.36
N LEU A 70 -14.30 0.21 -15.28
CA LEU A 70 -15.37 -0.80 -15.32
C LEU A 70 -16.60 -0.26 -16.04
N ASP A 71 -17.00 0.98 -15.75
CA ASP A 71 -18.15 1.62 -16.40
C ASP A 71 -17.94 1.74 -17.92
N GLU A 72 -16.73 2.08 -18.38
CA GLU A 72 -16.41 2.15 -19.81
C GLU A 72 -16.37 0.76 -20.46
N VAL A 73 -15.80 -0.24 -19.76
CA VAL A 73 -15.76 -1.63 -20.21
C VAL A 73 -17.17 -2.20 -20.38
N GLU A 74 -18.06 -2.00 -19.42
CA GLU A 74 -19.45 -2.45 -19.52
C GLU A 74 -20.23 -1.72 -20.63
N ARG A 75 -20.05 -0.40 -20.78
CA ARG A 75 -20.64 0.33 -21.92
C ARG A 75 -20.12 -0.16 -23.26
N SER A 76 -18.83 -0.48 -23.37
CA SER A 76 -18.26 -1.03 -24.61
C SER A 76 -18.74 -2.45 -24.88
N LYS A 77 -18.85 -3.30 -23.85
CA LYS A 77 -19.45 -4.64 -23.95
C LYS A 77 -20.86 -4.57 -24.54
N GLU A 78 -21.71 -3.67 -24.06
CA GLU A 78 -23.05 -3.48 -24.60
C GLU A 78 -23.04 -3.04 -26.08
N ARG A 79 -22.13 -2.13 -26.45
CA ARG A 79 -21.96 -1.69 -27.85
C ARG A 79 -21.53 -2.84 -28.75
N LEU A 80 -20.53 -3.62 -28.33
CA LEU A 80 -20.01 -4.76 -29.09
C LEU A 80 -21.06 -5.87 -29.23
N GLN A 81 -21.85 -6.13 -28.19
CA GLN A 81 -22.97 -7.09 -28.26
C GLN A 81 -24.07 -6.67 -29.25
N LYS A 82 -24.26 -5.35 -29.43
CA LYS A 82 -25.18 -4.78 -30.43
C LYS A 82 -24.55 -4.70 -31.84
N GLY A 83 -23.34 -5.21 -32.02
CA GLY A 83 -22.63 -5.18 -33.31
C GLY A 83 -21.98 -3.84 -33.65
N VAL A 84 -21.93 -2.89 -32.70
CA VAL A 84 -21.25 -1.61 -32.89
C VAL A 84 -19.77 -1.81 -32.58
N ALA A 85 -18.91 -1.69 -33.60
CA ALA A 85 -17.46 -1.78 -33.47
C ALA A 85 -16.87 -0.51 -32.83
N ALA A 86 -17.15 -0.32 -31.54
CA ALA A 86 -16.61 0.76 -30.72
C ALA A 86 -15.95 0.16 -29.47
N PRO A 87 -14.73 -0.39 -29.62
CA PRO A 87 -14.02 -1.03 -28.52
C PRO A 87 -13.57 -0.02 -27.46
N PRO A 88 -13.33 -0.47 -26.21
CA PRO A 88 -12.90 0.43 -25.16
C PRO A 88 -11.41 0.74 -25.31
N HIS A 89 -11.06 1.99 -24.98
CA HIS A 89 -9.68 2.45 -24.85
C HIS A 89 -9.48 2.96 -23.42
N LEU A 90 -8.69 2.23 -22.65
CA LEU A 90 -8.49 2.51 -21.23
C LEU A 90 -7.11 3.09 -20.97
N VAL A 91 -6.98 3.88 -19.91
CA VAL A 91 -5.70 4.44 -19.47
C VAL A 91 -4.85 3.33 -18.84
N GLY A 92 -3.64 3.11 -19.37
CA GLY A 92 -2.70 2.07 -18.92
C GLY A 92 -1.82 2.44 -17.72
N THR A 93 -2.27 3.35 -16.86
CA THR A 93 -1.48 3.84 -15.72
C THR A 93 -2.34 3.80 -14.47
N LEU A 94 -1.92 3.07 -13.43
CA LEU A 94 -2.60 2.99 -12.14
C LEU A 94 -1.78 3.73 -11.07
N ARG A 95 -2.47 4.36 -10.12
CA ARG A 95 -1.83 5.11 -9.03
C ARG A 95 -1.17 4.16 -8.02
N ASN A 96 0.12 4.36 -7.73
CA ASN A 96 0.89 3.55 -6.77
C ASN A 96 2.06 4.33 -6.10
N THR A 97 2.01 5.66 -6.12
CA THR A 97 3.11 6.55 -5.72
C THR A 97 3.40 6.49 -4.22
N VAL A 98 2.36 6.45 -3.39
CA VAL A 98 2.49 6.37 -1.93
C VAL A 98 3.05 5.00 -1.56
N PHE A 99 2.50 3.92 -2.11
CA PHE A 99 3.00 2.58 -1.86
C PHE A 99 4.50 2.45 -2.19
N THR A 100 4.89 2.81 -3.42
CA THR A 100 6.29 2.67 -3.88
C THR A 100 7.27 3.56 -3.10
N SER A 101 6.87 4.77 -2.71
CA SER A 101 7.76 5.71 -2.03
C SER A 101 7.89 5.51 -0.51
N GLN A 102 6.88 4.90 0.13
CA GLN A 102 6.81 4.81 1.59
C GLN A 102 6.95 3.40 2.15
N LEU A 103 6.76 2.34 1.35
CA LEU A 103 6.86 0.94 1.85
C LEU A 103 8.20 0.67 2.55
N GLY A 104 9.31 1.15 1.98
CA GLY A 104 10.66 0.96 2.56
C GLY A 104 10.88 1.65 3.91
N LYS A 105 9.97 2.55 4.33
CA LYS A 105 10.03 3.23 5.64
C LYS A 105 9.22 2.51 6.71
N VAL A 106 8.46 1.49 6.32
CA VAL A 106 7.64 0.70 7.24
C VAL A 106 8.45 -0.49 7.73
N SER A 107 8.78 -0.47 9.02
CA SER A 107 9.65 -1.48 9.64
C SER A 107 8.92 -2.78 10.02
N ASP A 108 7.60 -2.76 10.08
CA ASP A 108 6.77 -3.87 10.55
C ASP A 108 6.00 -4.52 9.39
N LEU A 109 6.72 -5.22 8.52
CA LEU A 109 6.16 -5.89 7.34
C LEU A 109 5.34 -7.15 7.68
N ALA A 110 5.33 -7.57 8.95
CA ALA A 110 4.55 -8.71 9.42
C ALA A 110 3.09 -8.36 9.75
N ASP A 111 2.72 -7.06 9.75
CA ASP A 111 1.33 -6.66 9.91
C ASP A 111 0.49 -7.18 8.75
N GLU A 112 -0.59 -7.89 9.07
CA GLU A 112 -1.51 -8.49 8.09
C GLU A 112 -2.04 -7.48 7.07
N ARG A 113 -2.32 -6.23 7.49
CA ARG A 113 -2.78 -5.17 6.57
C ARG A 113 -1.70 -4.77 5.60
N ILE A 114 -0.45 -4.71 6.04
CA ILE A 114 0.69 -4.36 5.17
C ILE A 114 0.91 -5.50 4.16
N VAL A 115 0.80 -6.76 4.59
CA VAL A 115 0.86 -7.91 3.69
C VAL A 115 -0.27 -7.88 2.65
N GLU A 116 -1.50 -7.60 3.05
CA GLU A 116 -2.64 -7.44 2.14
C GLU A 116 -2.43 -6.29 1.14
N ILE A 117 -1.93 -5.14 1.60
CA ILE A 117 -1.55 -4.00 0.75
C ILE A 117 -0.51 -4.45 -0.27
N VAL A 118 0.59 -5.06 0.17
CA VAL A 118 1.68 -5.52 -0.72
C VAL A 118 1.15 -6.48 -1.77
N LYS A 119 0.31 -7.45 -1.37
CA LYS A 119 -0.31 -8.42 -2.29
C LYS A 119 -1.20 -7.73 -3.32
N LEU A 120 -2.01 -6.75 -2.91
CA LEU A 120 -2.84 -5.98 -3.83
C LEU A 120 -1.98 -5.27 -4.88
N TYR A 121 -0.93 -4.55 -4.45
CA TYR A 121 -0.04 -3.83 -5.36
C TYR A 121 0.81 -4.76 -6.25
N SER A 122 1.16 -5.96 -5.78
CA SER A 122 1.84 -6.96 -6.62
C SER A 122 0.95 -7.54 -7.70
N ASP A 123 -0.36 -7.52 -7.51
CA ASP A 123 -1.33 -8.03 -8.49
C ASP A 123 -1.68 -6.96 -9.55
N LEU A 124 -1.51 -5.66 -9.27
CA LEU A 124 -1.85 -4.56 -10.20
C LEU A 124 -1.18 -4.65 -11.59
N PRO A 125 0.09 -5.07 -11.74
CA PRO A 125 0.70 -5.24 -13.05
C PRO A 125 -0.06 -6.23 -13.96
N VAL A 126 -0.71 -7.25 -13.39
CA VAL A 126 -1.52 -8.19 -14.16
C VAL A 126 -2.71 -7.46 -14.80
N LEU A 127 -3.37 -6.58 -14.06
CA LEU A 127 -4.46 -5.76 -14.57
C LEU A 127 -4.00 -4.83 -15.70
N LEU A 128 -2.82 -4.21 -15.54
CA LEU A 128 -2.22 -3.37 -16.58
C LEU A 128 -1.92 -4.15 -17.87
N GLN A 129 -1.41 -5.38 -17.76
CA GLN A 129 -1.16 -6.25 -18.93
C GLN A 129 -2.45 -6.60 -19.67
N ILE A 130 -3.56 -6.84 -18.94
CA ILE A 130 -4.86 -7.09 -19.55
C ILE A 130 -5.36 -5.83 -20.28
N ILE A 131 -5.23 -4.65 -19.66
CA ILE A 131 -5.60 -3.36 -20.27
C ILE A 131 -4.78 -3.10 -21.53
N GLU A 132 -3.48 -3.33 -21.50
CA GLU A 132 -2.60 -3.15 -22.67
C GLU A 132 -2.96 -4.14 -23.79
N GLY A 133 -3.20 -5.40 -23.44
CA GLY A 133 -3.68 -6.41 -24.38
C GLY A 133 -5.01 -6.05 -25.02
N LEU A 134 -5.96 -5.54 -24.22
CA LEU A 134 -7.23 -5.03 -24.70
C LEU A 134 -7.01 -3.86 -25.66
N ASN A 135 -6.29 -2.81 -25.27
CA ASN A 135 -6.03 -1.64 -26.10
C ASN A 135 -5.39 -2.01 -27.44
N ARG A 136 -4.47 -2.99 -27.45
CA ARG A 136 -3.88 -3.52 -28.68
C ARG A 136 -4.93 -4.16 -29.60
N LYS A 137 -5.82 -4.99 -29.04
CA LYS A 137 -6.91 -5.63 -29.78
C LYS A 137 -8.01 -4.66 -30.20
N SER A 138 -8.30 -3.64 -29.39
CA SER A 138 -9.17 -2.52 -29.73
C SER A 138 -8.61 -1.76 -30.94
N SER A 139 -7.31 -1.44 -30.94
CA SER A 139 -6.65 -0.77 -32.06
C SER A 139 -6.62 -1.62 -33.34
N GLU A 140 -6.50 -2.94 -33.22
CA GLU A 140 -6.64 -3.87 -34.36
C GLU A 140 -8.06 -3.90 -34.91
N LEU A 141 -9.09 -3.72 -34.06
CA LEU A 141 -10.50 -3.69 -34.46
C LEU A 141 -10.90 -2.35 -35.10
N ASP A 142 -10.34 -1.23 -34.64
CA ASP A 142 -10.59 0.10 -35.19
C ASP A 142 -10.06 0.28 -36.62
N LYS A 143 -9.14 -0.59 -37.05
CA LYS A 143 -8.69 -0.69 -38.45
C LYS A 143 -9.77 -1.41 -39.25
N ASP A 144 -10.86 -0.69 -39.50
CA ASP A 144 -12.03 -1.15 -40.25
C ASP A 144 -11.62 -1.57 -41.66
N ASP A 145 -11.77 -2.86 -41.96
CA ASP A 145 -11.47 -3.44 -43.26
C ASP A 145 -12.71 -4.06 -43.94
N GLY A 146 -13.91 -3.92 -43.35
CA GLY A 146 -15.17 -4.44 -43.88
C GLY A 146 -15.17 -5.96 -44.10
N SER A 147 -14.20 -6.67 -43.52
CA SER A 147 -13.91 -8.05 -43.86
C SER A 147 -14.74 -9.04 -43.04
N ALA A 148 -14.90 -10.27 -43.54
CA ALA A 148 -15.47 -11.37 -42.78
C ALA A 148 -14.71 -11.67 -41.47
N GLN A 149 -13.47 -11.18 -41.33
CA GLN A 149 -12.68 -11.29 -40.10
C GLN A 149 -13.12 -10.32 -39.00
N GLN A 150 -13.89 -9.27 -39.31
CA GLN A 150 -14.30 -8.27 -38.34
C GLN A 150 -15.23 -8.85 -37.27
N ALA A 151 -16.16 -9.73 -37.65
CA ALA A 151 -17.00 -10.46 -36.69
C ALA A 151 -16.16 -11.33 -35.73
N GLN A 152 -15.08 -11.93 -36.22
CA GLN A 152 -14.16 -12.71 -35.39
C GLN A 152 -13.34 -11.81 -34.45
N ARG A 153 -12.87 -10.65 -34.92
CA ARG A 153 -12.16 -9.66 -34.09
C ARG A 153 -13.06 -9.09 -33.00
N VAL A 154 -14.33 -8.78 -33.31
CA VAL A 154 -15.35 -8.36 -32.33
C VAL A 154 -15.53 -9.41 -31.24
N ARG A 155 -15.64 -10.70 -31.60
CA ARG A 155 -15.76 -11.79 -30.62
C ARG A 155 -14.53 -11.89 -29.71
N ILE A 156 -13.33 -11.74 -30.26
CA ILE A 156 -12.09 -11.74 -29.48
C ILE A 156 -12.08 -10.56 -28.50
N VAL A 157 -12.32 -9.33 -28.98
CA VAL A 157 -12.36 -8.14 -28.12
C VAL A 157 -13.43 -8.28 -27.04
N LEU A 158 -14.62 -8.76 -27.38
CA LEU A 158 -15.70 -9.01 -26.43
C LEU A 158 -15.28 -10.00 -25.33
N SER A 159 -14.56 -11.07 -25.67
CA SER A 159 -14.07 -12.03 -24.68
C SER A 159 -13.07 -11.39 -23.69
N VAL A 160 -12.20 -10.50 -24.19
CA VAL A 160 -11.24 -9.76 -23.35
C VAL A 160 -11.95 -8.74 -22.48
N VAL A 161 -12.95 -8.03 -23.01
CA VAL A 161 -13.80 -7.08 -22.28
C VAL A 161 -14.55 -7.77 -21.13
N ILE A 162 -15.11 -8.95 -21.35
CA ILE A 162 -15.78 -9.74 -20.30
C ILE A 162 -14.79 -10.16 -19.21
N ALA A 163 -13.61 -10.67 -19.60
CA ALA A 163 -12.58 -11.06 -18.66
C ALA A 163 -12.08 -9.86 -17.83
N LEU A 164 -11.89 -8.71 -18.47
CA LEU A 164 -11.45 -7.48 -17.80
C LEU A 164 -12.51 -6.95 -16.83
N SER A 165 -13.80 -6.96 -17.21
CA SER A 165 -14.90 -6.57 -16.31
C SER A 165 -14.87 -7.39 -15.01
N ALA A 166 -14.81 -8.72 -15.12
CA ALA A 166 -14.74 -9.60 -13.96
C ALA A 166 -13.51 -9.33 -13.08
N GLN A 167 -12.35 -9.10 -13.70
CA GLN A 167 -11.12 -8.79 -12.95
C GLN A 167 -11.20 -7.42 -12.26
N LEU A 168 -11.73 -6.39 -12.92
CA LEU A 168 -11.94 -5.07 -12.33
C LEU A 168 -12.86 -5.16 -11.11
N THR A 169 -13.97 -5.89 -11.20
CA THR A 169 -14.86 -6.10 -10.05
C THR A 169 -14.14 -6.74 -8.88
N VAL A 170 -13.34 -7.79 -9.11
CA VAL A 170 -12.57 -8.46 -8.05
C VAL A 170 -11.58 -7.49 -7.39
N PHE A 171 -10.88 -6.67 -8.18
CA PHE A 171 -9.95 -5.67 -7.63
C PHE A 171 -10.68 -4.59 -6.84
N ILE A 172 -11.79 -4.06 -7.35
CA ILE A 172 -12.60 -3.04 -6.67
C ILE A 172 -13.10 -3.58 -5.32
N THR A 173 -13.65 -4.79 -5.29
CA THR A 173 -14.11 -5.42 -4.04
C THR A 173 -12.96 -5.58 -3.04
N ARG A 174 -11.81 -6.10 -3.48
CA ARG A 174 -10.61 -6.24 -2.60
C ARG A 174 -10.13 -4.90 -2.07
N ILE A 175 -10.17 -3.85 -2.89
CA ILE A 175 -9.80 -2.50 -2.47
C ILE A 175 -10.77 -1.98 -1.40
N GLY A 176 -12.08 -2.11 -1.64
CA GLY A 176 -13.10 -1.68 -0.68
C GLY A 176 -12.98 -2.40 0.67
N GLU A 177 -12.78 -3.72 0.65
CA GLU A 177 -12.53 -4.52 1.85
C GLU A 177 -11.28 -4.07 2.60
N LEU A 178 -10.18 -3.81 1.87
CA LEU A 178 -8.94 -3.36 2.47
C LEU A 178 -9.07 -1.95 3.07
N VAL A 179 -9.69 -1.02 2.34
CA VAL A 179 -9.96 0.35 2.80
C VAL A 179 -10.76 0.36 4.11
N ALA A 180 -11.73 -0.53 4.27
CA ALA A 180 -12.53 -0.65 5.49
C ALA A 180 -11.71 -1.11 6.72
N LYS A 181 -10.58 -1.81 6.51
CA LYS A 181 -9.67 -2.25 7.57
C LYS A 181 -8.61 -1.19 7.94
N LEU A 182 -8.46 -0.13 7.14
CA LEU A 182 -7.42 0.88 7.32
C LEU A 182 -7.88 2.03 8.22
N PRO A 183 -6.97 2.63 9.00
CA PRO A 183 -7.29 3.78 9.84
C PRO A 183 -7.68 5.00 8.99
N GLU A 184 -8.69 5.74 9.46
CA GLU A 184 -9.07 7.06 8.95
C GLU A 184 -7.99 8.11 9.18
#